data_AF-A0A3M1KS10-F1
#
_entry.id   AF-A0A3M1KS10-F1
#
_cell.length_a   1.000
_cell.length_b   1.000
_cell.length_c   1.000
_cell.angle_alpha   90.00
_cell.angle_beta   90.00
_cell.angle_gamma   90.00
#
_symmetry.space_group_name_H-M   'P 1'
#
loop_
_entity.id
_entity.type
_entity.pdbx_description
1 polymer ?
#
loop_
_entity_poly.entity_id
_entity_poly.type
_entity_poly.pdbx_seq_one_letter_code
_entity_poly.pdbx_strand_id
1 'polypeptide(L)'
;MYTFSSPSRTQLVGQYEAVDTGGGALAWSPDPISAIDAISGGDSSTALFYAVRRAILEDPERDDILVVFSDGKENSSPQGAREDVLNLIEQERIVVFSLGFGNVDQADLRAMSSPYGAFLGVRPSLVGLFSEVAARVQSIYTVVYDTPVSFGSHRLDMRVRISRGRRVRHVATIEAGIDFARQAYGRFPMLPGTVVELTDFTKAPPETLTYTVLPADQAVTGKDSLFAFAIEPSHACPGPDCTIVYQGPYGQGARDEDGRVYFPAEPVVGESWKDPISGEQFTLAGFETLTFFGGTGQKRRYRCAKITFPGGTHWFAPEIGLVRTRDSSGTTLLELASPPCLSDSFSGGCQVR
;
A
#
# COMPACT_ATOMS: atom_id res chain seq x y z
N MET A 1 6.24 -26.10 -43.21
CA MET A 1 6.28 -24.65 -42.87
C MET A 1 7.30 -24.54 -41.75
N TYR A 2 8.52 -24.09 -42.04
CA TYR A 2 9.58 -23.96 -41.05
C TYR A 2 9.49 -22.57 -40.42
N THR A 3 9.11 -22.50 -39.15
CA THR A 3 9.18 -21.28 -38.34
C THR A 3 10.62 -21.14 -37.83
N PHE A 4 11.36 -20.20 -38.39
CA PHE A 4 12.66 -19.79 -37.84
C PHE A 4 12.39 -18.80 -36.71
N SER A 5 12.41 -19.26 -35.45
CA SER A 5 12.53 -18.33 -34.32
C SER A 5 14.01 -18.00 -34.17
N SER A 6 14.42 -16.78 -34.52
CA SER A 6 15.76 -16.32 -34.10
C SER A 6 15.76 -16.21 -32.58
N PRO A 7 16.73 -16.83 -31.88
CA PRO A 7 16.81 -16.73 -30.43
C PRO A 7 17.14 -15.29 -30.04
N SER A 8 16.18 -14.57 -29.46
CA SER A 8 16.46 -13.27 -28.83
C SER A 8 17.54 -13.45 -27.78
N ARG A 9 18.61 -12.64 -27.85
CA ARG A 9 19.68 -12.61 -26.85
C ARG A 9 19.48 -11.40 -25.95
N THR A 10 19.45 -11.63 -24.64
CA THR A 10 19.53 -10.56 -23.65
C THR A 10 20.99 -10.43 -23.25
N GLN A 11 21.55 -9.23 -23.36
CA GLN A 11 22.90 -8.92 -22.90
C GLN A 11 22.86 -7.59 -22.17
N LEU A 12 23.29 -7.57 -20.92
CA LEU A 12 23.59 -6.31 -20.23
C LEU A 12 24.88 -5.74 -20.86
N VAL A 13 24.75 -4.60 -21.52
CA VAL A 13 25.86 -3.94 -22.23
C VAL A 13 26.59 -2.94 -21.33
N GLY A 14 25.91 -2.40 -20.32
CA GLY A 14 26.48 -1.51 -19.31
C GLY A 14 25.40 -0.91 -18.41
N GLN A 15 25.83 -0.29 -17.31
CA GLN A 15 25.00 0.54 -16.44
C GLN A 15 25.44 2.00 -16.58
N TYR A 16 24.48 2.90 -16.70
CA TYR A 16 24.72 4.31 -16.99
C TYR A 16 23.87 5.19 -16.08
N GLU A 17 24.49 6.22 -15.52
CA GLU A 17 23.80 7.17 -14.65
C GLU A 17 23.62 8.50 -15.39
N ALA A 18 22.40 9.03 -15.39
CA ALA A 18 22.12 10.37 -15.89
C ALA A 18 22.37 11.40 -14.79
N VAL A 19 23.40 12.23 -14.97
CA VAL A 19 23.79 13.30 -14.02
C VAL A 19 23.26 14.64 -14.52
N ASP A 20 22.66 15.42 -13.62
CA ASP A 20 22.31 16.81 -13.90
C ASP A 20 23.58 17.68 -13.92
N THR A 21 23.84 18.30 -15.07
CA THR A 21 25.00 19.17 -15.27
C THR A 21 24.75 20.63 -14.85
N GLY A 22 23.59 20.93 -14.24
CA GLY A 22 23.20 22.26 -13.78
C GLY A 22 22.66 23.18 -14.89
N GLY A 23 22.62 22.70 -16.14
CA GLY A 23 22.07 23.40 -17.31
C GLY A 23 20.68 22.95 -17.75
N GLY A 24 20.05 22.03 -17.00
CA GLY A 24 18.77 21.41 -17.39
C GLY A 24 18.90 20.33 -18.48
N ALA A 25 20.12 19.98 -18.86
CA ALA A 25 20.44 18.86 -19.74
C ALA A 25 21.12 17.74 -18.93
N LEU A 26 20.64 16.51 -19.12
CA LEU A 26 21.22 15.32 -18.53
C LEU A 26 22.42 14.87 -19.35
N ALA A 27 23.53 14.58 -18.67
CA ALA A 27 24.68 13.92 -19.25
C ALA A 27 24.79 12.50 -18.66
N TRP A 28 25.05 11.52 -19.52
CA TRP A 28 25.26 10.15 -19.07
C TRP A 28 26.71 9.94 -18.66
N SER A 29 26.92 9.26 -17.53
CA SER A 29 28.24 8.87 -17.03
C SER A 29 28.24 7.38 -16.68
N PRO A 30 29.05 6.55 -17.36
CA PRO A 30 29.85 6.88 -18.56
C PRO A 30 28.97 7.22 -19.79
N ASP A 31 29.56 7.72 -20.88
CA ASP A 31 28.82 7.95 -22.14
C ASP A 31 28.43 6.59 -22.78
N PRO A 32 27.13 6.29 -22.96
CA PRO A 32 26.67 5.01 -23.48
C PRO A 32 26.92 4.82 -24.97
N ILE A 33 27.27 5.87 -25.73
CA ILE A 33 27.38 5.82 -27.20
C ILE A 33 28.30 4.69 -27.66
N SER A 34 29.49 4.57 -27.05
CA SER A 34 30.47 3.54 -27.45
C SER A 34 29.96 2.11 -27.26
N ALA A 35 29.11 1.89 -26.26
CA ALA A 35 28.57 0.58 -25.96
C ALA A 35 27.33 0.27 -26.81
N ILE A 36 26.54 1.29 -27.13
CA ILE A 36 25.45 1.22 -28.12
C ILE A 36 26.01 0.87 -29.49
N ASP A 37 27.08 1.53 -29.92
CA ASP A 37 27.76 1.26 -31.20
C ASP A 37 28.36 -0.14 -31.26
N ALA A 38 28.68 -0.74 -30.11
CA ALA A 38 29.17 -2.10 -30.00
C ALA A 38 28.07 -3.17 -30.05
N ILE A 39 26.78 -2.79 -30.01
CA ILE A 39 25.66 -3.72 -30.17
C ILE A 39 25.66 -4.20 -31.62
N SER A 40 26.17 -5.42 -31.84
CA SER A 40 26.11 -6.09 -33.13
C SER A 40 24.65 -6.24 -33.58
N GLY A 41 24.37 -5.84 -34.82
CA GLY A 41 23.06 -6.02 -35.44
C GLY A 41 22.64 -7.50 -35.47
N GLY A 42 21.38 -7.76 -35.13
CA GLY A 42 20.81 -9.11 -35.16
C GLY A 42 20.48 -9.61 -36.56
N ASP A 43 19.96 -10.84 -36.64
CA ASP A 43 19.40 -11.41 -37.86
C ASP A 43 18.25 -10.54 -38.42
N SER A 44 17.81 -10.80 -39.65
CA SER A 44 16.71 -10.09 -40.33
C SER A 44 15.30 -10.33 -39.73
N SER A 45 15.21 -10.58 -38.43
CA SER A 45 14.02 -11.01 -37.70
C SER A 45 13.87 -10.24 -36.39
N THR A 46 12.64 -9.87 -36.04
CA THR A 46 12.33 -9.09 -34.84
C THR A 46 11.33 -9.88 -33.98
N ALA A 47 11.79 -10.40 -32.86
CA ALA A 47 10.96 -11.05 -31.84
C ALA A 47 10.68 -10.06 -30.69
N LEU A 48 9.94 -9.00 -31.00
CA LEU A 48 9.67 -7.84 -30.14
C LEU A 48 9.04 -8.25 -28.80
N PHE A 49 7.92 -8.98 -28.83
CA PHE A 49 7.22 -9.38 -27.60
C PHE A 49 8.05 -10.35 -26.78
N TYR A 50 8.74 -11.30 -27.42
CA TYR A 50 9.61 -12.21 -26.69
C TYR A 50 10.78 -11.48 -26.00
N ALA A 51 11.39 -10.48 -26.65
CA ALA A 51 12.42 -9.66 -26.02
C ALA A 51 11.89 -8.87 -24.82
N VAL A 52 10.72 -8.24 -24.96
CA VAL A 52 10.07 -7.51 -23.86
C VAL A 52 9.76 -8.45 -22.68
N ARG A 53 9.21 -9.63 -22.95
CA ARG A 53 8.93 -10.63 -21.92
C ARG A 53 10.19 -11.03 -21.16
N ARG A 54 11.29 -11.28 -21.86
CA ARG A 54 12.57 -11.62 -21.22
C ARG A 54 13.12 -10.46 -20.40
N ALA A 55 13.07 -9.23 -20.92
CA ALA A 55 13.49 -8.05 -20.16
C ALA A 55 12.69 -7.91 -18.85
N ILE A 56 11.39 -8.20 -18.88
CA ILE A 56 10.56 -8.15 -17.67
C ILE A 56 10.91 -9.31 -16.72
N LEU A 57 10.99 -10.55 -17.20
CA LEU A 57 11.07 -11.73 -16.32
C LEU A 57 12.48 -12.08 -15.86
N GLU A 58 13.51 -11.73 -16.64
CA GLU A 58 14.87 -12.22 -16.43
C GLU A 58 15.83 -11.14 -15.93
N ASP A 59 15.40 -9.88 -15.87
CA ASP A 59 16.18 -8.80 -15.25
C ASP A 59 15.82 -8.69 -13.75
N PRO A 60 16.70 -9.14 -12.84
CA PRO A 60 16.45 -9.08 -11.40
C PRO A 60 16.55 -7.67 -10.83
N GLU A 61 17.15 -6.72 -11.55
CA GLU A 61 17.29 -5.32 -11.16
C GLU A 61 16.28 -4.41 -11.89
N ARG A 62 15.23 -5.00 -12.48
CA ARG A 62 14.24 -4.24 -13.27
C ARG A 62 13.61 -3.12 -12.44
N ASP A 63 13.66 -1.91 -13.00
CA ASP A 63 12.85 -0.80 -12.56
C ASP A 63 11.41 -0.91 -13.12
N ASP A 64 10.47 -0.17 -12.53
CA ASP A 64 9.07 -0.09 -12.99
C ASP A 64 8.91 0.51 -14.40
N ILE A 65 10.00 0.98 -15.03
CA ILE A 65 9.98 1.69 -16.31
C ILE A 65 10.79 0.92 -17.35
N LEU A 66 10.13 0.52 -18.43
CA LEU A 66 10.73 -0.14 -19.58
C LEU A 66 10.72 0.78 -20.80
N VAL A 67 11.87 0.89 -21.49
CA VAL A 67 11.97 1.62 -22.75
C VAL A 67 12.23 0.64 -23.90
N VAL A 68 11.33 0.62 -24.88
CA VAL A 68 11.34 -0.31 -26.01
C VAL A 68 11.68 0.44 -27.28
N PHE A 69 12.78 0.02 -27.92
CA PHE A 69 13.19 0.48 -29.24
C PHE A 69 13.00 -0.65 -30.24
N SER A 70 12.33 -0.39 -31.37
CA SER A 70 12.21 -1.35 -32.46
C SER A 70 12.42 -0.66 -33.80
N ASP A 71 13.11 -1.30 -34.72
CA ASP A 71 13.29 -0.87 -36.11
C ASP A 71 12.57 -1.79 -37.12
N GLY A 72 12.04 -2.92 -36.64
CA GLY A 72 11.34 -3.92 -37.43
C GLY A 72 9.94 -4.25 -36.92
N LYS A 73 9.19 -4.99 -37.74
CA LYS A 73 7.89 -5.56 -37.37
C LYS A 73 8.09 -6.88 -36.64
N GLU A 74 7.27 -7.12 -35.63
CA GLU A 74 7.17 -8.43 -34.99
C GLU A 74 6.92 -9.53 -36.03
N ASN A 75 7.78 -10.54 -36.06
CA ASN A 75 7.65 -11.67 -36.96
C ASN A 75 8.23 -12.99 -36.44
N SER A 76 8.74 -13.03 -35.21
CA SER A 76 9.57 -14.14 -34.72
C SER A 76 9.32 -14.54 -33.27
N SER A 77 8.47 -13.82 -32.54
CA SER A 77 8.05 -14.20 -31.19
C SER A 77 7.23 -15.50 -31.21
N PRO A 78 7.31 -16.32 -30.15
CA PRO A 78 6.44 -17.49 -29.99
C PRO A 78 4.95 -17.11 -30.02
N GLN A 79 4.10 -18.07 -30.41
CA GLN A 79 2.66 -17.89 -30.37
C GLN A 79 2.18 -17.56 -28.95
N GLY A 80 1.32 -16.56 -28.80
CA GLY A 80 0.81 -16.09 -27.49
C GLY A 80 1.70 -15.08 -26.77
N ALA A 81 2.93 -14.83 -27.25
CA ALA A 81 3.86 -13.92 -26.59
C ALA A 81 3.33 -12.48 -26.49
N ARG A 82 2.50 -12.05 -27.46
CA ARG A 82 1.86 -10.73 -27.44
C ARG A 82 0.93 -10.60 -26.24
N GLU A 83 -0.03 -11.50 -26.12
CA GLU A 83 -1.04 -11.49 -25.06
C GLU A 83 -0.37 -11.66 -23.69
N ASP A 84 0.62 -12.55 -23.59
CA ASP A 84 1.39 -12.77 -22.36
C ASP A 84 2.10 -11.48 -21.90
N VAL A 85 2.75 -10.76 -22.82
CA VAL A 85 3.44 -9.50 -22.51
C VAL A 85 2.47 -8.41 -22.08
N LEU A 86 1.36 -8.25 -22.80
CA LEU A 86 0.38 -7.21 -22.46
C LEU A 86 -0.23 -7.46 -21.08
N ASN A 87 -0.58 -8.72 -20.78
CA ASN A 87 -1.05 -9.11 -19.45
C ASN A 87 0.01 -8.88 -18.37
N LEU A 88 1.27 -9.19 -18.66
CA LEU A 88 2.38 -9.00 -17.72
C LEU A 88 2.62 -7.52 -17.40
N ILE A 89 2.58 -6.65 -18.43
CA ILE A 89 2.69 -5.19 -18.26
C ILE A 89 1.58 -4.67 -17.36
N GLU A 90 0.34 -5.15 -17.55
CA GLU A 90 -0.80 -4.75 -16.72
C GLU A 90 -0.71 -5.25 -15.28
N GLN A 91 -0.35 -6.53 -15.09
CA GLN A 91 -0.27 -7.15 -13.77
C GLN A 91 0.84 -6.54 -12.91
N GLU A 92 2.02 -6.35 -13.50
CA GLU A 92 3.21 -5.82 -12.82
C GLU A 92 3.26 -4.28 -12.84
N ARG A 93 2.28 -3.62 -13.47
CA ARG A 93 2.17 -2.15 -13.59
C ARG A 93 3.38 -1.46 -14.20
N ILE A 94 3.95 -2.07 -15.23
CA ILE A 94 5.19 -1.60 -15.86
C ILE A 94 4.89 -0.42 -16.78
N VAL A 95 5.60 0.69 -16.60
CA VAL A 95 5.51 1.89 -17.44
C VAL A 95 6.34 1.68 -18.69
N VAL A 96 5.69 1.47 -19.84
CA VAL A 96 6.39 1.21 -21.11
C VAL A 96 6.44 2.45 -22.00
N PHE A 97 7.63 2.94 -22.29
CA PHE A 97 7.87 3.90 -23.37
C PHE A 97 8.29 3.15 -24.62
N SER A 98 7.57 3.33 -25.72
CA SER A 98 7.88 2.62 -26.97
C SER A 98 8.20 3.59 -28.10
N LEU A 99 9.16 3.20 -28.94
CA LEU A 99 9.59 4.01 -30.07
C LEU A 99 10.01 3.15 -31.25
N GLY A 100 9.60 3.61 -32.43
CA GLY A 100 9.90 2.96 -33.70
C GLY A 100 10.99 3.64 -34.50
N PHE A 101 11.73 2.88 -35.29
CA PHE A 101 12.62 3.36 -36.35
C PHE A 101 12.21 2.73 -37.68
N GLY A 102 12.19 3.51 -38.76
CA GLY A 102 11.85 2.96 -40.08
C GLY A 102 10.46 2.32 -40.14
N ASN A 103 10.39 1.06 -40.58
CA ASN A 103 9.13 0.36 -40.88
C ASN A 103 8.72 -0.59 -39.73
N VAL A 104 8.05 -0.03 -38.73
CA VAL A 104 7.53 -0.76 -37.56
C VAL A 104 6.01 -0.92 -37.58
N ASP A 105 5.51 -1.84 -36.77
CA ASP A 105 4.09 -1.88 -36.40
C ASP A 105 3.82 -0.91 -35.24
N GLN A 106 3.20 0.23 -35.55
CA GLN A 106 2.86 1.22 -34.54
C GLN A 106 1.76 0.75 -33.60
N ALA A 107 0.87 -0.16 -34.03
CA ALA A 107 -0.20 -0.66 -33.19
C ALA A 107 0.38 -1.51 -32.05
N ASP A 108 1.40 -2.31 -32.34
CA ASP A 108 2.08 -3.14 -31.34
C ASP A 108 2.85 -2.30 -30.33
N LEU A 109 3.60 -1.30 -30.79
CA LEU A 109 4.30 -0.37 -29.91
C LEU A 109 3.32 0.42 -29.04
N ARG A 110 2.19 0.88 -29.61
CA ARG A 110 1.14 1.57 -28.85
C ARG A 110 0.49 0.67 -27.82
N ALA A 111 0.15 -0.57 -28.20
CA ALA A 111 -0.51 -1.52 -27.30
C ALA A 111 0.32 -1.77 -26.04
N MET A 112 1.64 -1.96 -26.17
CA MET A 112 2.51 -2.13 -25.01
C MET A 112 2.58 -0.88 -24.13
N SER A 113 2.59 0.31 -24.73
CA SER A 113 2.70 1.57 -23.99
C SER A 113 1.39 2.09 -23.38
N SER A 114 0.24 1.65 -23.88
CA SER A 114 -1.07 2.25 -23.56
C SER A 114 -1.51 2.13 -22.09
N PRO A 115 -1.18 1.07 -21.32
CA PRO A 115 -1.65 0.94 -19.94
C PRO A 115 -1.13 2.05 -19.02
N TYR A 116 0.17 2.36 -19.08
CA TYR A 116 0.82 3.25 -18.11
C TYR A 116 1.87 4.20 -18.70
N GLY A 117 2.31 3.99 -19.94
CA GLY A 117 3.41 4.73 -20.56
C GLY A 117 2.99 5.53 -21.79
N ALA A 118 3.90 5.65 -22.76
CA ALA A 118 3.64 6.41 -23.98
C ALA A 118 4.39 5.90 -25.20
N PHE A 119 3.68 5.81 -26.33
CA PHE A 119 4.30 5.66 -27.64
C PHE A 119 4.84 7.02 -28.10
N LEU A 120 6.16 7.10 -28.26
CA LEU A 120 6.88 8.33 -28.57
C LEU A 120 6.91 8.65 -30.08
N GLY A 121 6.36 7.76 -30.89
CA GLY A 121 6.30 7.88 -32.35
C GLY A 121 7.37 7.07 -33.06
N VAL A 122 7.48 7.29 -34.37
CA VAL A 122 8.57 6.76 -35.20
C VAL A 122 9.60 7.87 -35.41
N ARG A 123 10.89 7.54 -35.34
CA ARG A 123 11.99 8.49 -35.52
C ARG A 123 12.95 8.03 -36.62
N PRO A 124 13.67 8.97 -37.25
CA PRO A 124 14.68 8.65 -38.26
C PRO A 124 16.04 8.26 -37.66
N SER A 125 16.31 8.54 -36.38
CA SER A 125 17.62 8.32 -35.74
C SER A 125 17.52 8.24 -34.21
N LEU A 126 18.47 7.54 -33.59
CA LEU A 126 18.68 7.41 -32.15
C LEU A 126 19.32 8.65 -31.51
N VAL A 127 19.88 9.58 -32.31
CA VAL A 127 20.60 10.76 -31.82
C VAL A 127 19.70 11.66 -30.97
N GLY A 128 20.13 11.96 -29.74
CA GLY A 128 19.40 12.81 -28.79
C GLY A 128 18.19 12.14 -28.12
N LEU A 129 17.86 10.91 -28.51
CA LEU A 129 16.65 10.24 -28.06
C LEU A 129 16.73 9.81 -26.58
N PHE A 130 17.88 9.33 -26.14
CA PHE A 130 18.08 8.96 -24.74
C PHE A 130 17.88 10.15 -23.80
N SER A 131 18.30 11.35 -24.20
CA SER A 131 18.04 12.57 -23.44
C SER A 131 16.55 12.94 -23.41
N GLU A 132 15.82 12.74 -24.53
CA GLU A 132 14.37 12.97 -24.61
C GLU A 132 13.58 11.96 -23.76
N VAL A 133 13.98 10.69 -23.78
CA VAL A 133 13.42 9.62 -22.95
C VAL A 133 13.74 9.88 -21.47
N ALA A 134 14.99 10.17 -21.13
CA ALA A 134 15.39 10.47 -19.76
C ALA A 134 14.64 11.67 -19.19
N ALA A 135 14.49 12.75 -19.96
CA ALA A 135 13.70 13.90 -19.54
C ALA A 135 12.22 13.56 -19.30
N ARG A 136 11.65 12.60 -20.06
CA ARG A 136 10.28 12.11 -19.86
C ARG A 136 10.18 11.19 -18.66
N VAL A 137 11.12 10.28 -18.48
CA VAL A 137 11.20 9.38 -17.32
C VAL A 137 11.32 10.20 -16.03
N GLN A 138 12.20 11.20 -15.99
CA GLN A 138 12.34 12.12 -14.86
C GLN A 138 11.12 13.03 -14.62
N SER A 139 10.21 13.13 -15.59
CA SER A 139 8.94 13.85 -15.42
C SER A 139 7.83 13.01 -14.77
N ILE A 140 8.08 11.70 -14.58
CA ILE A 140 7.20 10.81 -13.82
C ILE A 140 7.47 11.03 -12.34
N TYR A 141 6.44 11.45 -11.62
CA TYR A 141 6.46 11.50 -10.16
C TYR A 141 5.59 10.37 -9.63
N THR A 142 6.22 9.37 -9.02
CA THR A 142 5.49 8.35 -8.26
C THR A 142 5.09 8.94 -6.93
N VAL A 143 3.78 9.09 -6.71
CA VAL A 143 3.23 9.49 -5.41
C VAL A 143 2.84 8.21 -4.68
N VAL A 144 3.67 7.81 -3.71
CA VAL A 144 3.30 6.78 -2.75
C VAL A 144 2.42 7.45 -1.70
N TYR A 145 1.16 7.03 -1.63
CA TYR A 145 0.18 7.56 -0.69
C TYR A 145 -0.31 6.43 0.22
N ASP A 146 0.14 6.47 1.47
CA ASP A 146 -0.42 5.63 2.52
C ASP A 146 -1.69 6.28 3.05
N THR A 147 -2.81 5.54 2.98
CA THR A 147 -4.11 6.04 3.43
C THR A 147 -4.08 6.20 4.95
N PRO A 148 -4.41 7.38 5.51
CA PRO A 148 -4.40 7.60 6.97
C PRO A 148 -5.53 6.85 7.70
N VAL A 149 -6.53 6.36 6.97
CA VAL A 149 -7.54 5.42 7.49
C VAL A 149 -7.72 4.30 6.48
N SER A 150 -7.88 3.07 6.95
CA SER A 150 -7.92 1.87 6.11
C SER A 150 -9.24 1.69 5.34
N PHE A 151 -10.16 2.66 5.43
CA PHE A 151 -11.53 2.52 4.93
C PHE A 151 -12.12 3.84 4.42
N GLY A 152 -13.02 3.71 3.45
CA GLY A 152 -13.84 4.79 2.93
C GLY A 152 -13.36 5.31 1.57
N SER A 153 -14.06 6.33 1.07
CA SER A 153 -13.70 7.02 -0.16
C SER A 153 -12.70 8.12 0.19
N HIS A 154 -11.44 7.93 -0.19
CA HIS A 154 -10.42 8.96 -0.02
C HIS A 154 -10.39 9.84 -1.25
N ARG A 155 -10.51 11.15 -1.03
CA ARG A 155 -10.29 12.14 -2.07
C ARG A 155 -8.86 12.62 -1.97
N LEU A 156 -8.01 12.15 -2.88
CA LEU A 156 -6.65 12.65 -3.02
C LEU A 156 -6.66 13.86 -3.97
N ASP A 157 -6.49 15.07 -3.43
CA ASP A 157 -6.35 16.32 -4.20
C ASP A 157 -4.86 16.64 -4.37
N MET A 158 -4.26 16.11 -5.45
CA MET A 158 -2.87 16.38 -5.79
C MET A 158 -2.74 17.70 -6.53
N ARG A 159 -1.89 18.58 -6.01
CA ARG A 159 -1.60 19.88 -6.62
C ARG A 159 -0.14 19.93 -7.01
N VAL A 160 0.12 19.75 -8.30
CA VAL A 160 1.46 19.84 -8.85
C VAL A 160 1.70 21.28 -9.26
N ARG A 161 2.72 21.91 -8.66
CA ARG A 161 3.20 23.24 -9.03
C ARG A 161 4.42 23.09 -9.90
N ILE A 162 4.28 23.38 -11.19
CA ILE A 162 5.39 23.37 -12.14
C ILE A 162 6.06 24.75 -12.09
N SER A 163 7.39 24.79 -12.21
CA SER A 163 8.28 25.96 -12.03
C SER A 163 8.06 27.14 -12.99
N ARG A 164 6.91 27.24 -13.67
CA ARG A 164 6.49 28.39 -14.50
C ARG A 164 5.08 28.90 -14.17
N GLY A 165 4.61 28.68 -12.94
CA GLY A 165 3.31 29.17 -12.48
C GLY A 165 2.08 28.38 -12.95
N ARG A 166 2.26 27.38 -13.84
CA ARG A 166 1.20 26.40 -14.15
C ARG A 166 0.95 25.53 -12.92
N ARG A 167 -0.30 25.54 -12.47
CA ARG A 167 -0.84 24.63 -11.45
C ARG A 167 -1.67 23.58 -12.17
N VAL A 168 -1.30 22.31 -12.00
CA VAL A 168 -2.12 21.19 -12.46
C VAL A 168 -2.75 20.57 -11.22
N ARG A 169 -4.09 20.43 -11.25
CA ARG A 169 -4.85 19.78 -10.19
C ARG A 169 -5.26 18.41 -10.71
N HIS A 170 -4.87 17.36 -10.00
CA HIS A 170 -5.37 16.03 -10.23
C HIS A 170 -6.19 15.61 -9.01
N VAL A 171 -7.44 15.22 -9.24
CA VAL A 171 -8.32 14.71 -8.18
C VAL A 171 -8.56 13.25 -8.50
N ALA A 172 -8.00 12.37 -7.67
CA ALA A 172 -8.29 10.95 -7.71
C ALA A 172 -9.20 10.60 -6.54
N THR A 173 -10.15 9.69 -6.78
CA THR A 173 -10.89 9.04 -5.70
C THR A 173 -10.30 7.65 -5.55
N ILE A 174 -9.75 7.37 -4.38
CA ILE A 174 -9.19 6.08 -4.04
C ILE A 174 -10.22 5.39 -3.14
N GLU A 175 -10.78 4.29 -3.61
CA GLU A 175 -11.59 3.42 -2.77
C GLU A 175 -10.65 2.45 -2.05
N ALA A 176 -10.47 2.65 -0.74
CA ALA A 176 -9.85 1.64 0.10
C ALA A 176 -10.84 0.47 0.27
N GLY A 177 -10.47 -0.70 -0.26
CA GLY A 177 -11.35 -1.84 -0.51
C GLY A 177 -11.50 -2.85 0.64
N ILE A 178 -12.60 -3.60 0.57
CA ILE A 178 -13.19 -4.51 1.58
C ILE A 178 -12.25 -5.62 2.09
N ASP A 179 -11.20 -5.98 1.34
CA ASP A 179 -10.22 -6.99 1.74
C ASP A 179 -9.29 -6.47 2.86
N PHE A 180 -8.91 -5.19 2.84
CA PHE A 180 -8.25 -4.53 3.97
C PHE A 180 -9.20 -4.39 5.16
N ALA A 181 -10.51 -4.24 4.91
CA ALA A 181 -11.49 -4.02 5.96
C ALA A 181 -11.62 -5.25 6.88
N ARG A 182 -11.66 -6.48 6.36
CA ARG A 182 -11.70 -7.70 7.21
C ARG A 182 -10.48 -7.81 8.12
N GLN A 183 -9.30 -7.53 7.58
CA GLN A 183 -8.03 -7.59 8.31
C GLN A 183 -7.82 -6.42 9.29
N ALA A 184 -8.61 -5.34 9.17
CA ALA A 184 -8.51 -4.17 10.03
C ALA A 184 -9.39 -4.23 11.28
N TYR A 185 -10.43 -5.08 11.34
CA TYR A 185 -11.29 -5.19 12.55
C TYR A 185 -10.57 -5.74 13.77
N GLY A 186 -9.46 -6.45 13.58
CA GLY A 186 -8.58 -6.90 14.65
C GLY A 186 -7.49 -5.91 15.02
N ARG A 187 -7.55 -4.66 14.52
CA ARG A 187 -6.50 -3.66 14.73
C ARG A 187 -6.93 -2.59 15.71
N PHE A 188 -6.05 -2.38 16.69
CA PHE A 188 -6.00 -1.16 17.46
C PHE A 188 -5.38 -0.05 16.58
N PRO A 189 -5.51 1.23 16.97
CA PRO A 189 -4.93 2.32 16.20
C PRO A 189 -3.41 2.14 16.08
N MET A 190 -2.84 2.42 14.90
CA MET A 190 -1.40 2.25 14.65
C MET A 190 -0.59 3.55 14.66
N LEU A 191 -1.25 4.71 14.65
CA LEU A 191 -0.56 6.01 14.62
C LEU A 191 -0.08 6.37 16.03
N PRO A 192 1.24 6.56 16.26
CA PRO A 192 1.77 7.09 17.51
C PRO A 192 1.03 8.32 18.01
N GLY A 193 0.75 8.35 19.31
CA GLY A 193 0.02 9.43 19.96
C GLY A 193 -1.49 9.34 19.78
N THR A 194 -2.00 8.32 19.07
CA THR A 194 -3.46 8.09 19.04
C THR A 194 -3.92 7.69 20.44
N VAL A 195 -4.92 8.39 20.93
CA VAL A 195 -5.58 8.15 22.21
C VAL A 195 -7.00 7.70 21.93
N VAL A 196 -7.43 6.68 22.65
CA VAL A 196 -8.83 6.24 22.64
C VAL A 196 -9.32 6.04 24.07
N GLU A 197 -10.55 6.47 24.31
CA GLU A 197 -11.16 6.53 25.63
C GLU A 197 -12.42 5.63 25.65
N LEU A 198 -12.48 4.71 26.61
CA LEU A 198 -13.63 3.85 26.88
C LEU A 198 -14.21 4.20 28.26
N THR A 199 -15.51 4.45 28.33
CA THR A 199 -16.21 4.56 29.62
C THR A 199 -16.52 3.17 30.16
N ASP A 200 -16.07 2.89 31.38
CA ASP A 200 -16.38 1.71 32.16
C ASP A 200 -17.59 1.97 33.07
N PHE A 201 -18.73 1.40 32.70
CA PHE A 201 -19.99 1.50 33.43
C PHE A 201 -20.11 0.48 34.57
N THR A 202 -19.13 -0.41 34.74
CA THR A 202 -19.09 -1.33 35.89
C THR A 202 -18.66 -0.62 37.18
N LYS A 203 -18.08 0.58 37.05
CA LYS A 203 -17.65 1.44 38.16
C LYS A 203 -18.72 2.47 38.53
N ALA A 204 -18.73 2.88 39.80
CA ALA A 204 -19.62 3.90 40.31
C ALA A 204 -18.82 4.95 41.10
N PRO A 205 -18.62 6.18 40.57
CA PRO A 205 -19.08 6.66 39.25
C PRO A 205 -18.38 5.93 38.07
N PRO A 206 -18.92 5.99 36.84
CA PRO A 206 -18.25 5.46 35.66
C PRO A 206 -16.85 6.06 35.49
N GLU A 207 -15.87 5.22 35.14
CA GLU A 207 -14.47 5.63 34.96
C GLU A 207 -14.11 5.62 33.48
N THR A 208 -13.13 6.43 33.06
CA THR A 208 -12.62 6.42 31.69
C THR A 208 -11.31 5.66 31.64
N LEU A 209 -11.31 4.54 30.91
CA LEU A 209 -10.13 3.79 30.53
C LEU A 209 -9.53 4.39 29.27
N THR A 210 -8.22 4.57 29.23
CA THR A 210 -7.54 5.20 28.10
C THR A 210 -6.48 4.26 27.55
N TYR A 211 -6.42 4.10 26.22
CA TYR A 211 -5.28 3.46 25.57
C TYR A 211 -4.61 4.42 24.62
N THR A 212 -3.27 4.42 24.67
CA THR A 212 -2.42 5.31 23.89
C THR A 212 -1.43 4.50 23.09
N VAL A 213 -1.35 4.82 21.80
CA VAL A 213 -0.32 4.25 20.92
C VAL A 213 1.00 4.92 21.22
N LEU A 214 1.97 4.15 21.72
CA LEU A 214 3.29 4.67 22.04
C LEU A 214 4.08 4.98 20.76
N PRO A 215 4.93 6.01 20.77
CA PRO A 215 5.84 6.26 19.66
C PRO A 215 6.86 5.14 19.51
N ALA A 216 7.35 4.91 18.29
CA ALA A 216 8.14 3.73 17.95
C ALA A 216 9.44 3.58 18.76
N ASP A 217 9.99 4.69 19.24
CA ASP A 217 11.18 4.75 20.12
C ASP A 217 10.87 4.43 21.59
N GLN A 218 9.59 4.48 21.99
CA GLN A 218 9.07 4.10 23.31
C GLN A 218 8.26 2.80 23.27
N ALA A 219 7.87 2.36 22.08
CA ALA A 219 7.24 1.07 21.87
C ALA A 219 8.26 -0.01 22.25
N VAL A 220 7.91 -0.81 23.25
CA VAL A 220 8.66 -2.03 23.53
C VAL A 220 8.47 -2.94 22.32
N THR A 221 9.49 -3.07 21.47
CA THR A 221 9.48 -4.09 20.41
C THR A 221 9.35 -5.44 21.10
N GLY A 222 8.18 -6.06 20.98
CA GLY A 222 7.99 -7.45 21.36
C GLY A 222 8.83 -8.37 20.47
N LYS A 223 8.82 -9.67 20.76
CA LYS A 223 9.36 -10.66 19.81
C LYS A 223 8.67 -10.49 18.45
N ASP A 224 9.41 -10.69 17.35
CA ASP A 224 8.88 -10.71 15.98
C ASP A 224 8.24 -9.40 15.47
N SER A 225 8.80 -8.23 15.83
CA SER A 225 8.37 -6.92 15.31
C SER A 225 6.92 -6.53 15.65
N LEU A 226 6.41 -7.03 16.78
CA LEU A 226 5.11 -6.64 17.32
C LEU A 226 5.10 -5.16 17.75
N PHE A 227 4.04 -4.43 17.39
CA PHE A 227 3.81 -3.07 17.89
C PHE A 227 3.10 -3.14 19.25
N ALA A 228 3.61 -2.39 20.22
CA ALA A 228 3.07 -2.30 21.57
C ALA A 228 2.23 -1.02 21.74
N PHE A 229 1.09 -1.13 22.41
CA PHE A 229 0.33 0.01 22.95
C PHE A 229 0.18 -0.12 24.46
N ALA A 230 0.20 1.01 25.14
CA ALA A 230 -0.03 1.08 26.57
C ALA A 230 -1.53 1.22 26.83
N ILE A 231 -2.10 0.27 27.57
CA ILE A 231 -3.43 0.40 28.13
C ILE A 231 -3.30 0.96 29.53
N GLU A 232 -3.94 2.09 29.77
CA GLU A 232 -3.87 2.80 31.01
C GLU A 232 -5.24 2.90 31.70
N PRO A 233 -5.38 2.39 32.93
CA PRO A 233 -6.56 2.65 33.74
C PRO A 233 -6.64 4.11 34.24
N SER A 234 -5.51 4.85 34.31
CA SER A 234 -5.43 6.15 34.99
C SER A 234 -4.37 7.15 34.44
N HIS A 235 -4.55 7.66 33.22
CA HIS A 235 -4.11 8.98 32.71
C HIS A 235 -2.63 9.49 32.79
N ALA A 236 -1.63 8.78 33.32
CA ALA A 236 -0.21 9.02 33.04
C ALA A 236 0.70 7.78 33.27
N CYS A 237 1.16 7.10 32.20
CA CYS A 237 2.00 5.89 32.35
C CYS A 237 3.40 6.00 31.71
N PRO A 238 4.38 6.62 32.39
CA PRO A 238 5.79 6.28 32.24
C PRO A 238 6.21 5.42 33.46
N GLY A 239 5.81 4.15 33.52
CA GLY A 239 6.10 3.29 34.68
C GLY A 239 5.98 1.78 34.41
N PRO A 240 6.46 0.93 35.35
CA PRO A 240 6.47 -0.54 35.22
C PRO A 240 5.10 -1.21 35.35
N ASP A 241 4.06 -0.47 35.75
CA ASP A 241 2.73 -1.02 36.03
C ASP A 241 1.76 -0.93 34.82
N CYS A 242 2.24 -0.47 33.65
CA CYS A 242 1.41 -0.39 32.45
C CYS A 242 1.14 -1.80 31.89
N THR A 243 -0.12 -2.10 31.57
CA THR A 243 -0.43 -3.31 30.79
C THR A 243 -0.09 -3.02 29.33
N ILE A 244 0.99 -3.63 28.85
CA ILE A 244 1.41 -3.54 27.45
C ILE A 244 0.65 -4.61 26.67
N VAL A 245 -0.07 -4.18 25.63
CA VAL A 245 -0.73 -5.09 24.70
C VAL A 245 -0.08 -4.96 23.34
N TYR A 246 0.10 -6.10 22.69
CA TYR A 246 0.81 -6.22 21.43
C TYR A 246 -0.18 -6.42 20.27
N GLN A 247 0.21 -5.93 19.10
CA GLN A 247 -0.46 -6.20 17.84
C GLN A 247 0.52 -6.77 16.82
N GLY A 248 0.02 -7.78 16.12
CA GLY A 248 0.71 -8.47 15.03
C GLY A 248 1.06 -7.54 13.86
N PRO A 249 2.08 -7.89 13.05
CA PRO A 249 2.32 -7.28 11.76
C PRO A 249 1.06 -7.31 10.86
N TYR A 250 1.10 -6.51 9.80
CA TYR A 250 0.01 -6.46 8.81
C TYR A 250 -0.35 -7.88 8.34
N GLY A 251 -1.63 -8.24 8.40
CA GLY A 251 -2.15 -9.53 7.94
C GLY A 251 -1.99 -10.69 8.93
N GLN A 252 -1.58 -10.44 10.19
CA GLN A 252 -1.40 -11.51 11.19
C GLN A 252 -2.43 -11.52 12.33
N GLY A 253 -3.30 -10.51 12.42
CA GLY A 253 -4.28 -10.34 13.50
C GLY A 253 -3.66 -9.76 14.79
N ALA A 254 -4.48 -9.57 15.82
CA ALA A 254 -4.01 -9.16 17.14
C ALA A 254 -3.50 -10.37 17.92
N ARG A 255 -2.28 -10.29 18.46
CA ARG A 255 -1.62 -11.38 19.19
C ARG A 255 -0.82 -10.85 20.37
N ASP A 256 -0.66 -11.64 21.43
CA ASP A 256 0.29 -11.33 22.50
C ASP A 256 1.74 -11.71 22.16
N GLU A 257 2.66 -11.44 23.08
CA GLU A 257 4.09 -11.78 22.96
C GLU A 257 4.35 -13.29 22.76
N ASP A 258 3.44 -14.14 23.20
CA ASP A 258 3.52 -15.60 23.07
C ASP A 258 2.93 -16.09 21.73
N GLY A 259 2.45 -15.16 20.88
CA GLY A 259 1.83 -15.45 19.60
C GLY A 259 0.38 -15.96 19.71
N ARG A 260 -0.24 -15.91 20.89
CA ARG A 260 -1.64 -16.30 21.08
C ARG A 260 -2.56 -15.23 20.51
N VAL A 261 -3.65 -15.66 19.86
CA VAL A 261 -4.49 -14.80 19.01
C VAL A 261 -5.65 -14.19 19.81
N TYR A 262 -5.66 -12.87 19.95
CA TYR A 262 -6.82 -12.10 20.44
C TYR A 262 -7.89 -11.93 19.37
N PHE A 263 -7.45 -11.66 18.14
CA PHE A 263 -8.34 -11.47 17.01
C PHE A 263 -7.67 -12.01 15.73
N PRO A 264 -8.31 -12.92 14.98
CA PRO A 264 -7.71 -13.56 13.82
C PRO A 264 -7.46 -12.58 12.67
N ALA A 265 -6.40 -12.83 11.90
CA ALA A 265 -6.03 -12.02 10.74
C ALA A 265 -7.16 -11.91 9.71
N GLU A 266 -7.82 -13.03 9.43
CA GLU A 266 -8.90 -13.14 8.46
C GLU A 266 -10.15 -13.65 9.18
N PRO A 267 -10.93 -12.75 9.82
CA PRO A 267 -12.09 -13.15 10.59
C PRO A 267 -13.18 -13.67 9.63
N VAL A 268 -13.56 -14.94 9.79
CA VAL A 268 -14.65 -15.59 9.05
C VAL A 268 -15.90 -15.64 9.93
N VAL A 269 -17.04 -15.25 9.37
CA VAL A 269 -18.31 -15.25 10.13
C VAL A 269 -18.69 -16.69 10.50
N GLY A 270 -18.97 -16.91 11.78
CA GLY A 270 -19.27 -18.22 12.36
C GLY A 270 -18.05 -18.98 12.87
N GLU A 271 -16.83 -18.53 12.59
CA GLU A 271 -15.64 -19.15 13.17
C GLU A 271 -15.41 -18.69 14.60
N SER A 272 -14.87 -19.61 15.39
CA SER A 272 -14.58 -19.41 16.80
C SER A 272 -13.10 -19.60 17.11
N TRP A 273 -12.58 -18.81 18.03
CA TRP A 273 -11.23 -18.94 18.58
C TRP A 273 -11.28 -18.73 20.09
N LYS A 274 -10.18 -19.07 20.77
CA LYS A 274 -10.09 -18.94 22.23
C LYS A 274 -9.36 -17.66 22.57
N ASP A 275 -9.97 -16.80 23.38
CA ASP A 275 -9.30 -15.62 23.91
C ASP A 275 -8.17 -16.05 24.87
N PRO A 276 -6.94 -15.53 24.71
CA PRO A 276 -5.81 -16.00 25.51
C PRO A 276 -5.79 -15.46 26.94
N ILE A 277 -6.56 -14.40 27.25
CA ILE A 277 -6.63 -13.82 28.61
C ILE A 277 -7.76 -14.50 29.40
N SER A 278 -8.99 -14.47 28.92
CA SER A 278 -10.15 -15.01 29.64
C SER A 278 -10.30 -16.52 29.45
N GLY A 279 -9.72 -17.08 28.39
CA GLY A 279 -9.92 -18.46 28.00
C GLY A 279 -11.31 -18.74 27.41
N GLU A 280 -12.14 -17.71 27.22
CA GLU A 280 -13.47 -17.85 26.63
C GLU A 280 -13.40 -18.13 25.13
N GLN A 281 -14.45 -18.76 24.62
CA GLN A 281 -14.59 -19.00 23.19
C GLN A 281 -15.28 -17.82 22.53
N PHE A 282 -14.53 -17.08 21.74
CA PHE A 282 -15.01 -15.97 20.93
C PHE A 282 -15.50 -16.48 19.59
N THR A 283 -16.59 -15.92 19.07
CA THR A 283 -17.15 -16.26 17.76
C THR A 283 -17.49 -14.99 17.00
N LEU A 284 -17.05 -14.88 15.74
CA LEU A 284 -17.45 -13.76 14.90
C LEU A 284 -18.90 -13.94 14.43
N ALA A 285 -19.83 -13.23 15.06
CA ALA A 285 -21.25 -13.30 14.74
C ALA A 285 -21.62 -12.52 13.45
N GLY A 286 -20.77 -11.57 13.04
CA GLY A 286 -20.99 -10.79 11.82
C GLY A 286 -20.49 -9.36 11.97
N PHE A 287 -21.11 -8.45 11.21
CA PHE A 287 -20.78 -7.03 11.24
C PHE A 287 -22.03 -6.20 11.53
N GLU A 288 -21.88 -5.17 12.36
CA GLU A 288 -22.97 -4.30 12.79
C GLU A 288 -22.51 -2.85 12.73
N THR A 289 -23.36 -1.93 12.26
CA THR A 289 -23.06 -0.50 12.31
C THR A 289 -23.61 0.09 13.60
N LEU A 290 -22.72 0.49 14.49
CA LEU A 290 -23.07 1.19 15.71
C LEU A 290 -23.03 2.71 15.48
N THR A 291 -23.98 3.42 16.08
CA THR A 291 -24.02 4.89 16.08
C THR A 291 -23.73 5.39 17.48
N PHE A 292 -22.75 6.30 17.60
CA PHE A 292 -22.34 6.89 18.86
C PHE A 292 -22.62 8.38 18.86
N PHE A 293 -23.03 8.85 20.02
CA PHE A 293 -23.16 10.26 20.33
C PHE A 293 -21.92 10.66 21.11
N GLY A 294 -20.87 11.09 20.42
CA GLY A 294 -19.77 11.74 21.13
C GLY A 294 -20.32 12.99 21.81
N GLY A 295 -19.79 13.34 22.99
CA GLY A 295 -20.21 14.53 23.76
C GLY A 295 -20.18 15.87 22.98
N THR A 296 -19.61 15.87 21.77
CA THR A 296 -19.61 16.97 20.80
C THR A 296 -20.90 17.09 19.97
N GLY A 297 -21.90 16.24 20.17
CA GLY A 297 -23.19 16.27 19.45
C GLY A 297 -23.14 15.74 18.01
N GLN A 298 -21.96 15.37 17.50
CA GLN A 298 -21.81 14.73 16.19
C GLN A 298 -22.10 13.24 16.28
N LYS A 299 -23.08 12.77 15.51
CA LYS A 299 -23.33 11.33 15.32
C LYS A 299 -22.21 10.73 14.47
N ARG A 300 -21.48 9.78 15.03
CA ARG A 300 -20.54 8.96 14.25
C ARG A 300 -21.05 7.54 14.13
N ARG A 301 -20.84 6.95 12.95
CA ARG A 301 -21.23 5.57 12.63
C ARG A 301 -19.97 4.76 12.42
N TYR A 302 -19.76 3.75 13.25
CA TYR A 302 -18.68 2.79 13.06
C TYR A 302 -19.28 1.47 12.59
N ARG A 303 -18.74 0.93 11.50
CA ARG A 303 -18.99 -0.47 11.15
C ARG A 303 -18.07 -1.29 12.04
N CYS A 304 -18.63 -2.24 12.77
CA CYS A 304 -17.92 -3.03 13.76
C CYS A 304 -18.03 -4.52 13.45
N ALA A 305 -16.99 -5.28 13.74
CA ALA A 305 -17.06 -6.73 13.88
C ALA A 305 -17.73 -7.05 15.22
N LYS A 306 -18.77 -7.88 15.18
CA LYS A 306 -19.51 -8.31 16.36
C LYS A 306 -19.01 -9.68 16.79
N ILE A 307 -18.42 -9.76 17.97
CA ILE A 307 -17.86 -10.98 18.53
C ILE A 307 -18.71 -11.39 19.73
N THR A 308 -19.25 -12.60 19.71
CA THR A 308 -20.06 -13.15 20.80
C THR A 308 -19.27 -14.19 21.57
N PHE A 309 -19.49 -14.26 22.87
CA PHE A 309 -18.86 -15.21 23.80
C PHE A 309 -19.82 -15.50 24.97
N PRO A 310 -19.58 -16.51 25.82
CA PRO A 310 -20.51 -16.87 26.89
C PRO A 310 -20.86 -15.72 27.84
N GLY A 311 -19.88 -14.87 28.17
CA GLY A 311 -20.08 -13.69 29.02
C GLY A 311 -20.80 -12.52 28.34
N GLY A 312 -20.94 -12.47 27.01
CA GLY A 312 -21.57 -11.35 26.34
C GLY A 312 -21.19 -11.12 24.87
N THR A 313 -21.02 -9.86 24.49
CA THR A 313 -20.69 -9.44 23.12
C THR A 313 -19.76 -8.25 23.10
N HIS A 314 -18.73 -8.33 22.27
CA HIS A 314 -17.83 -7.23 21.93
C HIS A 314 -18.12 -6.70 20.52
N TRP A 315 -17.91 -5.40 20.32
CA TRP A 315 -17.89 -4.77 19.01
C TRP A 315 -16.53 -4.12 18.80
N PHE A 316 -15.81 -4.55 17.76
CA PHE A 316 -14.51 -3.99 17.39
C PHE A 316 -14.63 -3.18 16.10
N ALA A 317 -14.04 -1.99 16.05
CA ALA A 317 -13.97 -1.19 14.84
C ALA A 317 -12.53 -1.07 14.32
N PRO A 318 -12.34 -0.95 13.00
CA PRO A 318 -11.02 -0.77 12.40
C PRO A 318 -10.29 0.45 12.94
N GLU A 319 -9.00 0.30 13.28
CA GLU A 319 -8.13 1.38 13.79
C GLU A 319 -8.68 2.08 15.05
N ILE A 320 -9.58 1.39 15.76
CA ILE A 320 -10.08 1.77 17.08
C ILE A 320 -9.83 0.61 18.03
N GLY A 321 -10.09 -0.63 17.62
CA GLY A 321 -10.14 -1.77 18.51
C GLY A 321 -11.52 -1.87 19.16
N LEU A 322 -11.58 -2.14 20.46
CA LEU A 322 -12.84 -2.32 21.18
C LEU A 322 -13.65 -1.01 21.20
N VAL A 323 -14.93 -1.08 20.85
CA VAL A 323 -15.84 0.08 20.82
C VAL A 323 -16.97 -0.07 21.82
N ARG A 324 -17.45 -1.30 22.05
CA ARG A 324 -18.51 -1.59 23.01
C ARG A 324 -18.36 -3.01 23.53
N THR A 325 -18.70 -3.18 24.81
CA THR A 325 -18.94 -4.48 25.42
C THR A 325 -20.31 -4.49 26.06
N ARG A 326 -21.08 -5.56 25.82
CA ARG A 326 -22.30 -5.86 26.57
C ARG A 326 -22.17 -7.21 27.24
N ASP A 327 -22.75 -7.35 28.42
CA ASP A 327 -22.91 -8.66 29.04
C ASP A 327 -24.01 -9.49 28.36
N SER A 328 -24.19 -10.73 28.81
CA SER A 328 -25.22 -11.65 28.32
C SER A 328 -26.66 -11.16 28.57
N SER A 329 -26.87 -10.22 29.50
CA SER A 329 -28.17 -9.57 29.75
C SER A 329 -28.46 -8.41 28.78
N GLY A 330 -27.45 -7.98 28.01
CA GLY A 330 -27.53 -6.84 27.11
C GLY A 330 -27.17 -5.50 27.75
N THR A 331 -26.69 -5.51 28.99
CA THR A 331 -26.21 -4.32 29.71
C THR A 331 -24.87 -3.89 29.15
N THR A 332 -24.73 -2.61 28.79
CA THR A 332 -23.44 -2.06 28.33
C THR A 332 -22.48 -1.95 29.51
N LEU A 333 -21.33 -2.63 29.40
CA LEU A 333 -20.25 -2.59 30.40
C LEU A 333 -19.19 -1.57 30.02
N LEU A 334 -18.78 -1.56 28.76
CA LEU A 334 -17.79 -0.64 28.21
C LEU A 334 -18.35 0.02 26.95
N GLU A 335 -18.07 1.31 26.75
CA GLU A 335 -18.42 2.00 25.50
C GLU A 335 -17.40 3.09 25.16
N LEU A 336 -17.13 3.27 23.87
CA LEU A 336 -16.32 4.37 23.35
C LEU A 336 -16.88 5.73 23.81
N ALA A 337 -16.10 6.44 24.63
CA ALA A 337 -16.47 7.72 25.24
C ALA A 337 -16.39 8.86 24.22
N SER A 338 -15.33 8.85 23.41
CA SER A 338 -15.00 9.90 22.44
C SER A 338 -14.40 9.29 21.17
N PRO A 339 -14.51 9.96 20.01
CA PRO A 339 -13.78 9.53 18.83
C PRO A 339 -12.28 9.53 19.10
N PRO A 340 -11.52 8.53 18.59
CA PRO A 340 -10.06 8.54 18.66
C PRO A 340 -9.49 9.88 18.20
N CYS A 341 -8.49 10.37 18.91
CA CYS A 341 -7.79 11.60 18.60
C CYS A 341 -6.28 11.37 18.58
N LEU A 342 -5.53 12.31 18.01
CA LEU A 342 -4.07 12.36 18.16
C LEU A 342 -3.74 13.34 19.29
N SER A 343 -3.03 12.89 20.31
CA SER A 343 -2.55 13.74 21.39
C SER A 343 -1.13 14.24 21.09
N ASP A 344 -0.95 15.56 21.17
CA ASP A 344 0.34 16.23 21.01
C ASP A 344 1.25 15.98 22.23
N SER A 345 0.67 15.52 23.35
CA SER A 345 1.36 15.17 24.59
C SER A 345 1.00 13.74 24.98
N PHE A 346 1.93 12.80 24.86
CA PHE A 346 1.78 11.38 25.25
C PHE A 346 1.45 11.15 26.75
N SER A 347 1.18 12.21 27.51
CA SER A 347 0.86 12.26 28.93
C SER A 347 -0.51 12.87 29.24
N GLY A 348 -1.37 13.13 28.24
CA GLY A 348 -2.68 13.76 28.44
C GLY A 348 -3.77 13.24 27.50
N GLY A 349 -5.00 13.19 28.02
CA GLY A 349 -6.22 12.79 27.30
C GLY A 349 -6.55 13.68 26.10
N CYS A 350 -7.59 13.31 25.35
CA CYS A 350 -7.89 13.92 24.06
C CYS A 350 -8.16 15.43 24.15
N GLN A 351 -7.25 16.26 23.63
CA GLN A 351 -7.56 17.65 23.32
C GLN A 351 -8.30 17.71 21.98
N VAL A 352 -9.63 17.82 22.04
CA VAL A 352 -10.45 18.12 20.88
C VAL A 352 -10.04 19.51 20.36
N ARG A 353 -9.38 19.57 19.20
CA ARG A 353 -9.23 20.84 18.45
C ARG A 353 -10.49 21.18 17.69
#